data_AF-A0A976EBZ0-F1
#
_entry.id   AF-A0A976EBZ0-F1
#
_cell.length_a   1.000
_cell.length_b   1.000
_cell.length_c   1.000
_cell.angle_alpha   90.00
_cell.angle_beta   90.00
_cell.angle_gamma   90.00
#
_symmetry.space_group_name_H-M   'P 1'
#
loop_
_entity.id
_entity.type
_entity.pdbx_description
1 polymer ?
#
loop_
_entity_poly.entity_id
_entity_poly.type
_entity_poly.pdbx_seq_one_letter_code
_entity_poly.pdbx_strand_id
1 'polypeptide(L)'
;MKKNQIFILILVGFWAVSCNLDNRIQNSKELAEEMRGVQIKRVTSTQTITIVDDWGKRIVKQAQRELLQALRNNPTATTSICALQQLPKIDSLAQFYGVQISLMGAKDIQNPKLSAKEKEILDAYLYNAENKLPQISNIQKLGDSVLIYNAPVVAEPLICKTCFANDPNQLAVWRVRFVKNTVIKKVDAKSLLKMKKK
;
A
#
# COMPACT_ATOMS: atom_id res chain seq x y z
N MET A 1 59.91 -39.38 -30.07
CA MET A 1 59.55 -38.06 -29.51
C MET A 1 58.17 -37.65 -30.06
N LYS A 2 57.30 -36.98 -29.29
CA LYS A 2 55.97 -36.42 -29.67
C LYS A 2 54.66 -37.12 -29.23
N LYS A 3 54.66 -38.21 -28.45
CA LYS A 3 53.39 -38.79 -27.92
C LYS A 3 53.04 -38.40 -26.47
N ASN A 4 54.02 -37.94 -25.69
CA ASN A 4 53.82 -37.63 -24.26
C ASN A 4 53.50 -36.15 -23.93
N GLN A 5 53.43 -35.26 -24.92
CA GLN A 5 53.09 -33.84 -24.68
C GLN A 5 51.63 -33.47 -25.00
N ILE A 6 50.87 -34.38 -25.63
CA ILE A 6 49.45 -34.12 -25.95
C ILE A 6 48.55 -34.36 -24.74
N PHE A 7 48.95 -35.23 -23.80
CA PHE A 7 48.14 -35.58 -22.64
C PHE A 7 48.12 -34.50 -21.55
N ILE A 8 49.15 -33.64 -21.48
CA ILE A 8 49.24 -32.55 -20.50
C ILE A 8 48.40 -31.33 -20.92
N LEU A 9 48.14 -31.16 -22.23
CA LEU A 9 47.35 -30.03 -22.74
C LEU A 9 45.83 -30.23 -22.61
N ILE A 10 45.36 -31.46 -22.38
CA ILE A 10 43.93 -31.77 -22.23
C ILE A 10 43.49 -31.66 -20.75
N LEU A 11 44.40 -31.84 -19.78
CA LEU A 11 44.06 -31.76 -18.35
C LEU A 11 43.95 -30.32 -17.82
N VAL A 12 44.50 -29.32 -18.53
CA VAL A 12 44.48 -27.90 -18.11
C VAL A 12 43.28 -27.14 -18.67
N GLY A 13 42.58 -27.67 -19.69
CA GLY A 13 41.42 -27.03 -20.31
C GLY A 13 40.10 -27.16 -19.53
N PHE A 14 40.03 -28.03 -18.52
CA PHE A 14 38.77 -28.32 -17.82
C PHE A 14 38.47 -27.39 -16.62
N TRP A 15 39.36 -26.44 -16.32
CA TRP A 15 39.20 -25.50 -15.20
C TRP A 15 38.66 -24.12 -15.60
N ALA A 16 38.18 -23.95 -16.84
CA ALA A 16 37.72 -22.65 -17.35
C ALA A 16 36.19 -22.52 -17.49
N VAL A 17 35.38 -23.43 -16.94
CA VAL A 17 33.89 -23.34 -17.01
C VAL A 17 33.28 -23.39 -15.62
N SER A 18 33.52 -22.35 -14.81
CA SER A 18 32.63 -22.01 -13.69
C SER A 18 32.77 -20.53 -13.35
N CYS A 19 32.30 -19.68 -14.27
CA CYS A 19 32.00 -18.29 -13.94
C CYS A 19 30.62 -17.96 -14.51
N ASN A 20 29.58 -18.59 -13.94
CA ASN A 20 28.19 -18.20 -14.16
C ASN A 20 27.94 -16.90 -13.37
N LEU A 21 28.24 -15.75 -14.00
CA LEU A 21 28.04 -14.42 -13.45
C LEU A 21 26.58 -13.91 -13.53
N ASP A 22 25.61 -14.80 -13.83
CA ASP A 22 24.21 -14.43 -14.04
C ASP A 22 23.35 -14.53 -12.75
N ASN A 23 23.77 -15.34 -11.78
CA ASN A 23 23.05 -15.53 -10.50
C ASN A 23 23.30 -14.42 -9.46
N ARG A 24 24.23 -13.50 -9.70
CA ARG A 24 24.57 -12.44 -8.73
C ARG A 24 23.54 -11.29 -8.71
N ILE A 25 22.82 -11.08 -9.81
CA ILE A 25 21.86 -9.97 -9.95
C ILE A 25 20.54 -10.29 -9.23
N GLN A 26 20.08 -11.55 -9.26
CA GLN A 26 18.84 -11.96 -8.58
C GLN A 26 18.99 -11.93 -7.05
N ASN A 27 20.10 -12.44 -6.53
CA ASN A 27 20.41 -12.41 -5.09
C ASN A 27 20.54 -10.98 -4.53
N SER A 28 20.87 -9.98 -5.35
CA SER A 28 21.07 -8.61 -4.87
C SER A 28 19.77 -7.92 -4.42
N LYS A 29 18.63 -8.22 -5.06
CA LYS A 29 17.35 -7.59 -4.72
C LYS A 29 16.76 -8.21 -3.46
N GLU A 30 16.76 -9.53 -3.38
CA GLU A 30 16.29 -10.27 -2.22
C GLU A 30 17.17 -9.98 -0.99
N LEU A 31 18.49 -9.99 -1.15
CA LEU A 31 19.42 -9.59 -0.10
C LEU A 31 19.24 -8.12 0.29
N ALA A 32 18.98 -7.21 -0.66
CA ALA A 32 18.69 -5.81 -0.33
C ALA A 32 17.36 -5.64 0.44
N GLU A 33 16.34 -6.45 0.15
CA GLU A 33 15.11 -6.49 0.93
C GLU A 33 15.32 -7.05 2.33
N GLU A 34 16.12 -8.12 2.46
CA GLU A 34 16.50 -8.71 3.74
C GLU A 34 17.30 -7.71 4.59
N MET A 35 18.32 -7.05 4.01
CA MET A 35 19.13 -6.04 4.68
C MET A 35 18.31 -4.81 5.14
N ARG A 36 17.28 -4.40 4.39
CA ARG A 36 16.35 -3.34 4.82
C ARG A 36 15.54 -3.73 6.06
N GLY A 37 15.32 -5.02 6.28
CA GLY A 37 14.66 -5.58 7.47
C GLY A 37 15.56 -5.64 8.71
N VAL A 38 16.88 -5.75 8.52
CA VAL A 38 17.88 -5.89 9.60
C VAL A 38 18.37 -4.54 10.15
N GLN A 39 18.22 -3.43 9.41
CA GLN A 39 18.64 -2.12 9.89
C GLN A 39 17.79 -1.65 11.08
N ILE A 40 18.42 -1.40 12.24
CA ILE A 40 17.76 -0.83 13.41
C ILE A 40 17.28 0.60 13.08
N LYS A 41 15.97 0.77 12.92
CA LYS A 41 15.32 2.05 12.63
C LYS A 41 14.63 2.57 13.88
N ARG A 42 15.07 3.71 14.41
CA ARG A 42 14.34 4.44 15.44
C ARG A 42 13.44 5.48 14.78
N VAL A 43 12.14 5.23 14.79
CA VAL A 43 11.11 6.11 14.21
C VAL A 43 10.25 6.69 15.33
N THR A 44 10.14 8.02 15.40
CA THR A 44 9.30 8.66 16.41
C THR A 44 7.81 8.56 16.07
N SER A 45 6.94 8.81 17.04
CA SER A 45 5.49 8.86 16.82
C SER A 45 5.11 9.91 15.77
N THR A 46 5.74 11.09 15.80
CA THR A 46 5.51 12.16 14.81
C THR A 46 5.95 11.72 13.41
N GLN A 47 7.15 11.13 13.30
CA GLN A 47 7.63 10.61 12.01
C GLN A 47 6.70 9.53 11.46
N THR A 48 6.18 8.65 12.31
CA THR A 48 5.23 7.61 11.90
C THR A 48 3.96 8.23 11.33
N ILE A 49 3.41 9.27 11.96
CA ILE A 49 2.24 9.99 11.44
C ILE A 49 2.56 10.64 10.10
N THR A 50 3.71 11.31 9.96
CA THR A 50 4.14 11.92 8.69
C THR A 50 4.28 10.89 7.57
N ILE A 51 4.85 9.73 7.86
CA ILE A 51 4.99 8.63 6.89
C ILE A 51 3.61 8.11 6.49
N VAL A 52 2.73 7.85 7.46
CA VAL A 52 1.36 7.37 7.21
C VAL A 52 0.56 8.39 6.40
N ASP A 53 0.72 9.69 6.65
CA ASP A 53 0.09 10.75 5.88
C ASP A 53 0.55 10.76 4.40
N ASP A 54 1.87 10.75 4.16
CA ASP A 54 2.42 10.74 2.80
C ASP A 54 2.05 9.46 2.06
N TRP A 55 2.16 8.29 2.71
CA TRP A 55 1.79 7.02 2.12
C TRP A 55 0.29 6.93 1.87
N GLY A 56 -0.55 7.33 2.84
CA GLY A 56 -2.00 7.35 2.71
C GLY A 56 -2.46 8.19 1.52
N LYS A 57 -1.91 9.40 1.37
CA LYS A 57 -2.17 10.28 0.21
C LYS A 57 -1.81 9.61 -1.11
N ARG A 58 -0.62 8.99 -1.21
CA ARG A 58 -0.18 8.29 -2.44
C ARG A 58 -1.05 7.08 -2.76
N ILE A 59 -1.35 6.27 -1.76
CA ILE A 59 -2.16 5.06 -1.88
C ILE A 59 -3.56 5.42 -2.36
N VAL A 60 -4.25 6.34 -1.68
CA VAL A 60 -5.60 6.76 -2.05
C VAL A 60 -5.62 7.35 -3.46
N LYS A 61 -4.65 8.19 -3.81
CA LYS A 61 -4.56 8.78 -5.16
C LYS A 61 -4.41 7.70 -6.23
N GLN A 62 -3.67 6.62 -5.97
CA GLN A 62 -3.49 5.51 -6.91
C GLN A 62 -4.73 4.61 -6.95
N ALA A 63 -5.21 4.15 -5.79
CA ALA A 63 -6.38 3.30 -5.67
C ALA A 63 -7.63 3.94 -6.33
N GLN A 64 -7.83 5.24 -6.13
CA GLN A 64 -8.94 5.97 -6.75
C GLN A 64 -8.85 5.99 -8.28
N ARG A 65 -7.65 6.21 -8.84
CA ARG A 65 -7.47 6.16 -10.30
C ARG A 65 -7.75 4.78 -10.87
N GLU A 66 -7.25 3.73 -10.21
CA GLU A 66 -7.44 2.35 -10.66
C GLU A 66 -8.90 1.92 -10.55
N LEU A 67 -9.59 2.27 -9.46
CA LEU A 67 -11.02 2.02 -9.29
C LEU A 67 -11.83 2.73 -10.38
N LEU A 68 -11.53 4.00 -10.63
CA LEU A 68 -12.21 4.79 -11.67
C LEU A 68 -12.00 4.20 -13.08
N GLN A 69 -10.78 3.76 -13.38
CA GLN A 69 -10.47 3.09 -14.64
C GLN A 69 -11.24 1.77 -14.78
N ALA A 70 -11.29 0.96 -13.73
CA ALA A 70 -12.03 -0.30 -13.75
C ALA A 70 -13.53 -0.10 -13.97
N LEU A 71 -14.14 0.87 -13.28
CA LEU A 71 -15.55 1.21 -13.45
C LEU A 71 -15.87 1.69 -14.88
N ARG A 72 -14.97 2.45 -15.50
CA ARG A 72 -15.13 2.90 -16.90
C ARG A 72 -15.02 1.76 -17.90
N ASN A 73 -14.11 0.82 -17.67
CA ASN A 73 -13.84 -0.27 -18.61
C ASN A 73 -14.90 -1.37 -18.54
N ASN A 74 -15.48 -1.61 -17.35
CA ASN A 74 -16.41 -2.71 -17.11
C ASN A 74 -17.65 -2.24 -16.33
N PRO A 75 -18.55 -1.46 -16.95
CA PRO A 75 -19.70 -0.85 -16.28
C PRO A 75 -20.75 -1.85 -15.77
N THR A 76 -20.64 -3.13 -16.14
CA THR A 76 -21.54 -4.21 -15.70
C THR A 76 -21.02 -4.98 -14.48
N ALA A 77 -19.72 -4.90 -14.17
CA ALA A 77 -19.08 -5.61 -13.05
C ALA A 77 -18.99 -4.75 -11.78
N THR A 78 -20.00 -3.92 -11.53
CA THR A 78 -19.96 -2.87 -10.49
C THR A 78 -19.80 -3.42 -9.09
N THR A 79 -20.52 -4.48 -8.73
CA THR A 79 -20.49 -5.04 -7.36
C THR A 79 -19.09 -5.53 -6.97
N SER A 80 -18.41 -6.30 -7.82
CA SER A 80 -17.05 -6.80 -7.54
C SER A 80 -16.03 -5.65 -7.53
N ILE A 81 -16.11 -4.74 -8.49
CA ILE A 81 -15.22 -3.58 -8.58
C ILE A 81 -15.36 -2.66 -7.36
N CYS A 82 -16.60 -2.38 -6.92
CA CYS A 82 -16.86 -1.56 -5.73
C CYS A 82 -16.48 -2.27 -4.42
N ALA A 83 -16.46 -3.60 -4.41
CA ALA A 83 -15.87 -4.40 -3.33
C ALA A 83 -14.33 -4.51 -3.43
N LEU A 84 -13.71 -3.82 -4.39
CA LEU A 84 -12.28 -3.85 -4.71
C LEU A 84 -11.76 -5.23 -5.12
N GLN A 85 -12.64 -6.14 -5.54
CA GLN A 85 -12.28 -7.47 -5.99
C GLN A 85 -11.78 -7.42 -7.44
N GLN A 86 -10.81 -8.27 -7.76
CA GLN A 86 -10.24 -8.37 -9.11
C GLN A 86 -9.60 -7.04 -9.57
N LEU A 87 -8.97 -6.31 -8.65
CA LEU A 87 -8.20 -5.10 -8.95
C LEU A 87 -6.72 -5.32 -8.61
N PRO A 88 -5.95 -6.06 -9.47
CA PRO A 88 -4.59 -6.52 -9.15
C PRO A 88 -3.63 -5.39 -8.76
N LYS A 89 -3.84 -4.18 -9.29
CA LYS A 89 -3.02 -3.02 -8.96
C LYS A 89 -3.31 -2.48 -7.55
N ILE A 90 -4.56 -2.55 -7.07
CA ILE A 90 -4.89 -2.22 -5.68
C ILE A 90 -4.34 -3.30 -4.74
N ASP A 91 -4.41 -4.57 -5.13
CA ASP A 91 -3.81 -5.67 -4.36
C ASP A 91 -2.29 -5.54 -4.26
N SER A 92 -1.63 -5.24 -5.38
CA SER A 92 -0.18 -4.98 -5.44
C SER A 92 0.21 -3.79 -4.58
N LEU A 93 -0.62 -2.74 -4.57
CA LEU A 93 -0.41 -1.55 -3.74
C LEU A 93 -0.51 -1.88 -2.25
N ALA A 94 -1.54 -2.65 -1.87
CA ALA A 94 -1.73 -3.13 -0.50
C ALA A 94 -0.54 -3.97 -0.02
N GLN A 95 -0.05 -4.89 -0.86
CA GLN A 95 1.11 -5.73 -0.56
C GLN A 95 2.41 -4.92 -0.46
N PHE A 96 2.64 -4.00 -1.40
CA PHE A 96 3.84 -3.17 -1.44
C PHE A 96 4.01 -2.37 -0.15
N TYR A 97 2.95 -1.67 0.29
CA TYR A 97 2.95 -0.89 1.52
C TYR A 97 2.67 -1.72 2.79
N GLY A 98 2.20 -2.96 2.66
CA GLY A 98 1.82 -3.81 3.79
C GLY A 98 0.61 -3.25 4.55
N VAL A 99 -0.42 -2.82 3.82
CA VAL A 99 -1.62 -2.17 4.33
C VAL A 99 -2.88 -2.95 3.94
N GLN A 100 -4.01 -2.62 4.57
CA GLN A 100 -5.32 -3.01 4.07
C GLN A 100 -6.02 -1.78 3.50
N ILE A 101 -6.53 -1.89 2.28
CA ILE A 101 -7.24 -0.82 1.58
C ILE A 101 -8.72 -1.22 1.51
N SER A 102 -9.60 -0.30 1.86
CA SER A 102 -11.05 -0.51 1.80
C SER A 102 -11.74 0.79 1.39
N LEU A 103 -12.87 0.66 0.72
CA LEU A 103 -13.77 1.75 0.38
C LEU A 103 -15.04 1.59 1.21
N MET A 104 -15.44 2.64 1.93
CA MET A 104 -16.53 2.62 2.91
C MET A 104 -17.58 3.67 2.59
N GLY A 105 -18.82 3.42 2.97
CA GLY A 105 -19.94 4.37 2.93
C GLY A 105 -20.79 4.31 4.19
N ALA A 106 -21.94 4.98 4.22
CA ALA A 106 -22.76 5.11 5.43
C ALA A 106 -23.12 3.76 6.08
N LYS A 107 -23.41 2.73 5.27
CA LYS A 107 -23.76 1.39 5.77
C LYS A 107 -22.66 0.75 6.63
N ASP A 108 -21.41 1.11 6.40
CA ASP A 108 -20.26 0.51 7.08
C ASP A 108 -20.14 0.97 8.54
N ILE A 109 -20.88 2.01 8.97
CA ILE A 109 -20.98 2.41 10.38
C ILE A 109 -21.49 1.26 11.25
N GLN A 110 -22.37 0.43 10.71
CA GLN A 110 -22.93 -0.74 11.40
C GLN A 110 -22.03 -1.97 11.34
N ASN A 111 -20.88 -1.90 10.68
CA ASN A 111 -19.98 -3.04 10.54
C ASN A 111 -19.40 -3.45 11.91
N PRO A 112 -19.64 -4.69 12.39
CA PRO A 112 -19.17 -5.14 13.70
C PRO A 112 -17.64 -5.30 13.76
N LYS A 113 -16.95 -5.32 12.62
CA LYS A 113 -15.48 -5.40 12.55
C LYS A 113 -14.78 -4.06 12.80
N LEU A 114 -15.51 -2.95 12.79
CA LEU A 114 -14.97 -1.63 13.08
C LEU A 114 -14.99 -1.37 14.59
N SER A 115 -13.91 -0.77 15.08
CA SER A 115 -13.87 -0.24 16.45
C SER A 115 -14.85 0.93 16.62
N ALA A 116 -15.26 1.21 17.86
CA ALA A 116 -16.13 2.35 18.17
C ALA A 116 -15.59 3.68 17.58
N LYS A 117 -14.28 3.91 17.72
CA LYS A 117 -13.61 5.09 17.18
C LYS A 117 -13.64 5.19 15.65
N GLU A 118 -13.53 4.07 14.95
CA GLU A 118 -13.66 4.07 13.50
C GLU A 118 -15.09 4.40 13.06
N LYS A 119 -16.09 3.90 13.80
CA LYS A 119 -17.50 4.21 13.55
C LYS A 119 -17.80 5.69 13.78
N GLU A 120 -17.32 6.26 14.90
CA GLU A 120 -17.45 7.70 15.21
C GLU A 120 -16.91 8.57 14.08
N ILE A 121 -15.80 8.18 13.46
CA ILE A 121 -15.22 9.01 12.40
C ILE A 121 -15.95 8.83 11.08
N LEU A 122 -16.40 7.61 10.75
CA LEU A 122 -17.24 7.42 9.58
C LEU A 122 -18.59 8.17 9.73
N ASP A 123 -19.14 8.20 10.93
CA ASP A 123 -20.31 9.00 11.29
C ASP A 123 -20.05 10.52 11.13
N ALA A 124 -18.87 11.01 11.56
CA ALA A 124 -18.47 12.40 11.31
C ALA A 124 -18.35 12.73 9.81
N TYR A 125 -17.88 11.79 8.98
CA TYR A 125 -17.88 11.98 7.52
C TYR A 125 -19.30 12.01 6.95
N LEU A 126 -20.20 11.15 7.45
CA LEU A 126 -21.61 11.14 7.08
C LEU A 126 -22.28 12.47 7.44
N TYR A 127 -22.11 12.94 8.67
CA TYR A 127 -22.61 14.23 9.11
C TYR A 127 -22.11 15.37 8.21
N ASN A 128 -20.82 15.36 7.84
CA ASN A 128 -20.27 16.36 6.93
C ASN A 128 -20.88 16.26 5.53
N ALA A 129 -21.14 15.07 5.01
CA ALA A 129 -21.79 14.88 3.72
C ALA A 129 -23.24 15.40 3.73
N GLU A 130 -24.01 15.08 4.78
CA GLU A 130 -25.40 15.54 4.98
C GLU A 130 -25.49 17.06 5.05
N ASN A 131 -24.56 17.69 5.76
CA ASN A 131 -24.53 19.14 5.97
C ASN A 131 -23.72 19.89 4.92
N LYS A 132 -23.23 19.22 3.87
CA LYS A 132 -22.40 19.79 2.80
C LYS A 132 -21.15 20.52 3.32
N LEU A 133 -20.59 20.02 4.43
CA LEU A 133 -19.38 20.56 5.04
C LEU A 133 -18.12 20.02 4.34
N PRO A 134 -17.01 20.79 4.34
CA PRO A 134 -15.75 20.32 3.79
C PRO A 134 -15.27 19.04 4.49
N GLN A 135 -14.95 18.02 3.69
CA GLN A 135 -14.38 16.77 4.20
C GLN A 135 -12.88 16.78 3.94
N ILE A 136 -12.09 16.57 4.99
CA ILE A 136 -10.63 16.46 4.92
C ILE A 136 -10.18 15.04 5.30
N SER A 137 -8.99 14.65 4.85
CA SER A 137 -8.41 13.39 5.31
C SER A 137 -7.99 13.49 6.78
N ASN A 138 -7.99 12.35 7.46
CA ASN A 138 -7.53 12.26 8.85
C ASN A 138 -6.71 11.00 9.11
N ILE A 139 -5.89 11.04 10.15
CA ILE A 139 -5.19 9.88 10.69
C ILE A 139 -5.70 9.62 12.10
N GLN A 140 -6.17 8.41 12.33
CA GLN A 140 -6.55 7.94 13.65
C GLN A 140 -5.58 6.88 14.14
N LYS A 141 -5.33 6.90 15.45
CA LYS A 141 -4.65 5.81 16.15
C LYS A 141 -5.69 4.92 16.83
N LEU A 142 -5.55 3.62 16.63
CA LEU A 142 -6.28 2.57 17.36
C LEU A 142 -5.26 1.87 18.27
N GLY A 143 -5.23 2.28 19.53
CA GLY A 143 -4.15 1.92 20.45
C GLY A 143 -2.77 2.40 19.94
N ASP A 144 -1.73 1.61 20.24
CA ASP A 144 -0.34 1.99 19.92
C ASP A 144 0.22 1.39 18.63
N SER A 145 -0.48 0.41 18.05
CA SER A 145 0.05 -0.44 16.98
C SER A 145 -0.62 -0.21 15.63
N VAL A 146 -1.77 0.45 15.58
CA VAL A 146 -2.56 0.61 14.35
C VAL A 146 -2.84 2.07 14.08
N LEU A 147 -2.63 2.49 12.83
CA LEU A 147 -3.01 3.79 12.32
C LEU A 147 -3.95 3.62 11.13
N ILE A 148 -5.02 4.41 11.10
CA ILE A 148 -5.99 4.43 10.01
C ILE A 148 -5.89 5.79 9.32
N TYR A 149 -5.57 5.79 8.03
CA TYR A 149 -5.71 6.98 7.18
C TYR A 149 -7.07 6.92 6.49
N ASN A 150 -7.89 7.94 6.71
CA ASN A 150 -9.18 8.09 6.06
C ASN A 150 -9.13 9.25 5.07
N ALA A 151 -9.72 9.08 3.89
CA ALA A 151 -9.82 10.15 2.90
C ALA A 151 -11.15 10.12 2.15
N PRO A 152 -11.88 11.25 2.09
CA PRO A 152 -13.13 11.35 1.35
C PRO A 152 -12.91 11.30 -0.17
N VAL A 153 -13.88 10.75 -0.90
CA VAL A 153 -13.92 10.77 -2.38
C VAL A 153 -14.65 12.03 -2.84
N VAL A 154 -13.97 13.18 -2.83
CA VAL A 154 -14.60 14.50 -3.04
C VAL A 154 -14.83 14.84 -4.52
N ALA A 155 -14.03 14.29 -5.44
CA ALA A 155 -13.94 14.76 -6.83
C ALA A 155 -14.35 13.71 -7.88
N GLU A 156 -14.96 12.59 -7.49
CA GLU A 156 -15.24 11.48 -8.41
C GLU A 156 -16.69 11.01 -8.33
N PRO A 157 -17.62 11.72 -9.00
CA PRO A 157 -19.04 11.41 -8.94
C PRO A 157 -19.35 10.00 -9.47
N LEU A 158 -18.51 9.43 -10.35
CA LEU A 158 -18.72 8.06 -10.85
C LEU A 158 -18.57 7.03 -9.74
N ILE A 159 -17.56 7.16 -8.87
CA ILE A 159 -17.33 6.21 -7.76
C ILE A 159 -18.50 6.28 -6.79
N CYS A 160 -18.87 7.49 -6.35
CA CYS A 160 -19.95 7.69 -5.39
C CYS A 160 -21.29 7.17 -5.95
N LYS A 161 -21.65 7.55 -7.18
CA LYS A 161 -22.91 7.13 -7.81
C LYS A 161 -22.97 5.64 -8.12
N THR A 162 -21.84 5.00 -8.42
CA THR A 162 -21.84 3.58 -8.81
C THR A 162 -21.76 2.66 -7.61
N CYS A 163 -20.85 2.96 -6.67
CA CYS A 163 -20.58 2.10 -5.53
C CYS A 163 -21.50 2.36 -4.33
N PHE A 164 -22.08 3.56 -4.25
CA PHE A 164 -22.91 4.01 -3.14
C PHE A 164 -24.24 4.62 -3.62
N ALA A 165 -24.78 4.11 -4.73
CA ALA A 165 -26.04 4.57 -5.31
C ALA A 165 -27.22 4.59 -4.32
N ASN A 166 -27.23 3.62 -3.40
CA ASN A 166 -28.29 3.45 -2.40
C ASN A 166 -28.07 4.30 -1.14
N ASP A 167 -26.97 5.03 -1.05
CA ASP A 167 -26.69 5.99 0.02
C ASP A 167 -27.24 7.37 -0.41
N PRO A 168 -28.22 7.95 0.30
CA PRO A 168 -28.76 9.28 -0.02
C PRO A 168 -27.69 10.37 -0.11
N ASN A 169 -26.63 10.24 0.68
CA ASN A 169 -25.52 11.19 0.74
C ASN A 169 -24.38 10.82 -0.21
N GLN A 170 -24.47 9.65 -0.88
CA GLN A 170 -23.45 9.09 -1.75
C GLN A 170 -22.05 9.13 -1.11
N LEU A 171 -21.99 8.87 0.21
CA LEU A 171 -20.77 8.96 0.98
C LEU A 171 -19.80 7.86 0.53
N ALA A 172 -18.59 8.25 0.21
CA ALA A 172 -17.49 7.34 -0.08
C ALA A 172 -16.22 7.82 0.62
N VAL A 173 -15.64 6.95 1.45
CA VAL A 173 -14.43 7.21 2.24
C VAL A 173 -13.46 6.07 2.04
N TRP A 174 -12.25 6.40 1.59
CA TRP A 174 -11.14 5.47 1.61
C TRP A 174 -10.66 5.26 3.02
N ARG A 175 -10.49 4.00 3.42
CA ARG A 175 -9.84 3.59 4.66
C ARG A 175 -8.60 2.78 4.33
N VAL A 176 -7.44 3.28 4.77
CA VAL A 176 -6.14 2.58 4.66
C VAL A 176 -5.63 2.27 6.06
N ARG A 177 -5.58 0.99 6.41
CA ARG A 177 -5.11 0.50 7.71
C ARG A 177 -3.63 0.14 7.66
N PHE A 178 -2.86 0.81 8.52
CA PHE A 178 -1.44 0.60 8.72
C PHE A 178 -1.17 -0.10 10.05
N VAL A 179 -0.27 -1.08 10.04
CA VAL A 179 0.34 -1.63 11.25
C VAL A 179 1.68 -0.93 11.46
N LYS A 180 1.88 -0.30 12.61
CA LYS A 180 3.05 0.52 12.94
C LYS A 180 4.38 -0.22 12.69
N ASN A 181 4.49 -1.47 13.12
CA ASN A 181 5.70 -2.26 12.91
C ASN A 181 5.98 -2.52 11.41
N THR A 182 4.94 -2.73 10.61
CA THR A 182 5.07 -2.89 9.16
C THR A 182 5.54 -1.60 8.49
N VAL A 183 5.02 -0.45 8.92
CA VAL A 183 5.48 0.88 8.46
C VAL A 183 6.96 1.07 8.78
N ILE A 184 7.37 0.80 10.01
CA ILE A 184 8.77 0.94 10.45
C ILE A 184 9.70 0.00 9.67
N LYS A 185 9.27 -1.24 9.40
CA LYS A 185 10.05 -2.18 8.59
C LYS A 185 10.22 -1.70 7.15
N LYS A 186 9.13 -1.23 6.52
CA LYS A 186 9.12 -0.86 5.09
C LYS A 186 9.65 0.53 4.79
N VAL A 187 9.66 1.46 5.74
CA VAL A 187 10.16 2.82 5.50
C VAL A 187 11.66 2.81 5.19
N ASP A 188 12.06 3.59 4.19
CA ASP A 188 13.46 3.76 3.82
C ASP A 188 14.20 4.62 4.86
N ALA A 189 15.37 4.16 5.30
CA ALA A 189 16.15 4.85 6.33
C ALA A 189 16.60 6.25 5.88
N LYS A 190 16.87 6.46 4.57
CA LYS A 190 17.27 7.79 4.07
C LYS A 190 16.12 8.79 4.15
N SER A 191 14.88 8.35 3.97
CA SER A 191 13.70 9.21 4.15
C SER A 191 13.58 9.74 5.59
N LEU A 192 13.90 8.90 6.59
CA LEU A 192 13.87 9.28 8.00
C LEU A 192 14.92 10.35 8.34
N LEU A 193 16.11 10.27 7.73
CA LEU A 193 17.16 11.27 7.92
C LEU A 193 16.76 12.64 7.35
N LYS A 194 16.04 12.67 6.22
CA LYS A 194 15.51 13.91 5.64
C LYS A 194 14.47 14.56 6.56
N MET A 195 13.62 13.77 7.21
CA MET A 195 12.61 14.27 8.14
C MET A 195 13.20 14.87 9.42
N LYS A 196 14.40 14.45 9.85
CA LYS A 196 15.09 15.05 11.02
C LYS A 196 15.69 16.42 10.76
N LYS A 197 15.87 16.80 9.49
CA LYS A 197 16.49 18.08 9.08
C LYS A 197 15.47 19.18 8.81
N LYS A 198 14.18 18.88 8.91
CA LYS A 198 13.07 19.83 8.89
C LYS A 198 12.62 20.08 10.31
#